data_AF-K9Q221-F1
#
_entry.id   AF-K9Q221-F1
#
_cell.length_a   1.000
_cell.length_b   1.000
_cell.length_c   1.000
_cell.angle_alpha   90.00
_cell.angle_beta   90.00
_cell.angle_gamma   90.00
#
_symmetry.space_group_name_H-M   'P 1'
#
loop_
_entity.id
_entity.type
_entity.pdbx_description
1 polymer ?
#
loop_
_entity_poly.entity_id
_entity_poly.type
_entity_poly.pdbx_seq_one_letter_code
_entity_poly.pdbx_strand_id
1 'polypeptide(L)'
;MPDAASSLNLHTLEQDLQNRLHAEPSLTQPMQVRCVFKEGILIVLVQHGAPAFPYPRKVFRAIRQFLLEADVLQEHQVLMYLRVEGSNQPYAFHTLTEQSQTPTDTEEPVAETATAEETETEQSDEVDDDFEEFEAPAALASELEDGESLEETATDEGLEMATAATTDEDYEDEAYDDDEEDIGFEGFTSVEEGFDDDDDDYEEEVGDRRLGKATLAFAAGLALVFSGTAFYVLSRPCVIDNCTTMDRAEKLSDQAISTFQSNPSGQQILTAQGQLEESVQKLESIPFWSPRYTEAQGRLKDYRDLSASLDQVVNSLFKASEAAQMSQNPPFAAEKWSEIATQWQGAIAGLSEVPPQDFFHPFAQSKIDVYERNLNAINQRLAQEEQAVEVLEQAKENAKIAQVQQGVAQSLDSWEEAYLSWSKAVQKLETVAEGTTAYDEAQALMDSYVPQMSDIKEQQDKETFARDIYNQGIRIAQLARDAELAENWEEATFHWRNAIRYMEQVPNDTYQASLAKPAIARFNQAIETSQVQLQLYTRLKQAENDLNRTCAGDPNICTFTLDARSINVRLTAAYVNQVQETAVQASATNNSDAKIRILDHIATLEQALEVISKNTNVPVQVYDVNGVLLVDYKP
;
A
#
# COMPACT_ATOMS: atom_id res chain seq x y z
N MET A 1 -25.06 -32.15 -18.53
CA MET A 1 -23.78 -32.33 -19.23
C MET A 1 -22.80 -31.43 -18.49
N PRO A 2 -21.72 -31.93 -17.89
CA PRO A 2 -20.76 -31.04 -17.26
C PRO A 2 -19.86 -30.48 -18.37
N ASP A 3 -19.83 -29.16 -18.47
CA ASP A 3 -18.98 -28.43 -19.41
C ASP A 3 -17.50 -28.68 -19.08
N ALA A 4 -16.72 -28.88 -20.15
CA ALA A 4 -15.30 -29.15 -20.12
C ALA A 4 -14.52 -27.87 -19.76
N ALA A 5 -14.40 -27.59 -18.46
CA ALA A 5 -13.43 -26.66 -17.93
C ALA A 5 -12.09 -27.39 -17.71
N SER A 6 -11.00 -26.79 -18.20
CA SER A 6 -9.62 -27.21 -18.04
C SER A 6 -9.29 -27.47 -16.57
N SER A 7 -9.34 -28.72 -16.11
CA SER A 7 -8.81 -29.08 -14.79
C SER A 7 -7.28 -29.02 -14.87
N LEU A 8 -6.68 -27.90 -14.49
CA LEU A 8 -5.23 -27.74 -14.40
C LEU A 8 -4.64 -28.87 -13.55
N ASN A 9 -3.91 -29.80 -14.18
CA ASN A 9 -3.29 -30.92 -13.48
C ASN A 9 -1.98 -30.46 -12.83
N LEU A 10 -2.02 -30.21 -11.51
CA LEU A 10 -0.88 -29.71 -10.75
C LEU A 10 0.35 -30.64 -10.85
N HIS A 11 0.16 -31.96 -10.94
CA HIS A 11 1.26 -32.90 -11.03
C HIS A 11 2.00 -32.80 -12.37
N THR A 12 1.26 -32.64 -13.46
CA THR A 12 1.83 -32.38 -14.79
C THR A 12 2.57 -31.05 -14.80
N LEU A 13 1.97 -30.01 -14.21
CA LEU A 13 2.56 -28.68 -14.12
C LEU A 13 3.88 -28.67 -13.33
N GLU A 14 3.93 -29.37 -12.19
CA GLU A 14 5.15 -29.55 -11.40
C GLU A 14 6.27 -30.18 -12.24
N GLN A 15 5.95 -31.25 -12.96
CA GLN A 15 6.92 -32.02 -13.72
C GLN A 15 7.46 -31.23 -14.91
N ASP A 16 6.60 -30.50 -15.62
CA ASP A 16 6.99 -29.70 -16.77
C ASP A 16 7.83 -28.49 -16.35
N LEU A 17 7.44 -27.79 -15.28
CA LEU A 17 8.23 -26.70 -14.71
C LEU A 17 9.61 -27.19 -14.24
N GLN A 18 9.67 -28.34 -13.58
CA GLN A 18 10.94 -28.90 -13.12
C GLN A 18 11.85 -29.26 -14.31
N ASN A 19 11.31 -29.90 -15.35
CA ASN A 19 12.06 -30.23 -16.55
C ASN A 19 12.58 -28.98 -17.26
N ARG A 20 11.75 -27.93 -17.36
CA ARG A 20 12.14 -26.66 -17.99
C ARG A 20 13.26 -25.97 -17.22
N LEU A 21 13.18 -25.92 -15.90
CA LEU A 21 14.21 -25.33 -15.05
C LEU A 21 15.54 -26.10 -15.12
N HIS A 22 15.51 -27.43 -15.28
CA HIS A 22 16.72 -28.24 -15.47
C HIS A 22 17.34 -28.09 -16.87
N ALA A 23 16.53 -27.73 -17.88
CA ALA A 23 16.99 -27.50 -19.24
C ALA A 23 17.56 -26.08 -19.47
N GLU A 24 17.38 -25.17 -18.51
CA GLU A 24 17.83 -23.78 -18.59
C GLU A 24 19.36 -23.70 -18.38
N PRO A 25 20.16 -23.33 -19.40
CA PRO A 25 21.63 -23.38 -19.34
C PRO A 25 22.23 -22.46 -18.26
N SER A 26 21.48 -21.44 -17.86
CA SER A 26 21.88 -20.47 -16.84
C SER A 26 21.64 -20.96 -15.39
N LEU A 27 20.99 -22.12 -15.21
CA LEU A 27 20.67 -22.70 -13.90
C LEU A 27 21.34 -24.08 -13.74
N THR A 28 22.48 -24.11 -13.05
CA THR A 28 23.33 -25.32 -12.96
C THR A 28 23.05 -26.20 -11.73
N GLN A 29 22.14 -25.78 -10.84
CA GLN A 29 21.83 -26.52 -9.61
C GLN A 29 20.57 -27.38 -9.78
N PRO A 30 20.53 -28.60 -9.22
CA PRO A 30 19.32 -29.41 -9.23
C PRO A 30 18.22 -28.75 -8.39
N MET A 31 17.04 -28.64 -8.99
CA MET A 31 15.86 -27.99 -8.40
C MET A 31 14.69 -28.96 -8.28
N GLN A 32 13.89 -28.84 -7.23
CA GLN A 32 12.60 -29.52 -7.06
C GLN A 32 11.48 -28.49 -7.09
N VAL A 33 10.44 -28.74 -7.89
CA VAL A 33 9.27 -27.87 -7.98
C VAL A 33 8.08 -28.52 -7.29
N ARG A 34 7.30 -27.73 -6.54
CA ARG A 34 6.02 -28.14 -5.96
C ARG A 34 4.97 -27.06 -6.24
N CYS A 35 3.80 -27.48 -6.67
CA CYS A 35 2.69 -26.59 -7.00
C CYS A 35 1.50 -26.91 -6.10
N VAL A 36 0.92 -25.89 -5.48
CA VAL A 36 -0.26 -26.03 -4.62
C VAL A 36 -1.26 -24.97 -5.03
N PHE A 37 -2.53 -25.35 -5.09
CA PHE A 37 -3.62 -24.39 -5.31
C PHE A 37 -4.32 -24.10 -3.97
N LYS A 38 -4.43 -22.82 -3.60
CA LYS A 38 -5.07 -22.40 -2.36
C LYS A 38 -5.81 -21.08 -2.56
N GLU A 39 -7.08 -21.03 -2.19
CA GLU A 39 -7.88 -19.78 -2.20
C GLU A 39 -7.88 -19.05 -3.56
N GLY A 40 -7.85 -19.76 -4.69
CA GLY A 40 -7.81 -19.15 -6.04
C GLY A 40 -6.42 -18.74 -6.52
N ILE A 41 -5.37 -18.96 -5.70
CA ILE A 41 -3.98 -18.63 -6.01
C ILE A 41 -3.19 -19.93 -6.25
N LEU A 42 -2.44 -19.97 -7.36
CA LEU A 42 -1.47 -21.01 -7.63
C LEU A 42 -0.13 -20.66 -6.98
N ILE A 43 0.33 -21.49 -6.06
CA ILE A 43 1.60 -21.33 -5.37
C ILE A 43 2.63 -22.29 -5.99
N VAL A 44 3.74 -21.77 -6.50
CA VAL A 44 4.85 -22.54 -7.07
C VAL A 44 6.07 -22.40 -6.16
N LEU A 45 6.46 -23.46 -5.47
CA LEU A 45 7.64 -23.53 -4.62
C LEU A 45 8.79 -24.26 -5.32
N VAL A 46 9.90 -23.57 -5.48
CA VAL A 46 11.15 -24.12 -6.04
C VAL A 46 12.19 -24.27 -4.94
N GLN A 47 12.68 -25.49 -4.76
CA GLN A 47 13.69 -25.84 -3.77
C GLN A 47 14.99 -26.26 -4.46
N HIS A 48 16.14 -25.84 -3.92
CA HIS A 48 17.45 -26.16 -4.49
C HIS A 48 18.53 -26.29 -3.40
N GLY A 49 19.67 -26.90 -3.74
CA GLY A 49 20.81 -27.01 -2.81
C GLY A 49 21.51 -25.68 -2.54
N ALA A 50 22.22 -25.56 -1.42
CA ALA A 50 23.02 -24.37 -1.11
C ALA A 50 24.20 -24.20 -2.10
N PRO A 51 24.64 -22.96 -2.42
CA PRO A 51 24.18 -21.67 -1.88
C PRO A 51 22.95 -21.08 -2.60
N ALA A 52 22.32 -20.06 -2.00
CA ALA A 52 21.25 -19.26 -2.60
C ALA A 52 21.66 -18.68 -3.96
N PHE A 53 20.72 -18.58 -4.91
CA PHE A 53 21.04 -18.01 -6.22
C PHE A 53 21.36 -16.51 -6.10
N PRO A 54 22.45 -16.01 -6.71
CA PRO A 54 22.78 -14.59 -6.69
C PRO A 54 21.79 -13.75 -7.51
N TYR A 55 21.05 -14.35 -8.45
CA TYR A 55 20.05 -13.67 -9.28
C TYR A 55 18.71 -14.45 -9.35
N PRO A 56 17.90 -14.44 -8.28
CA PRO A 56 16.64 -15.19 -8.20
C PRO A 56 15.64 -14.83 -9.29
N ARG A 57 15.66 -13.57 -9.77
CA ARG A 57 14.82 -13.07 -10.88
C ARG A 57 14.96 -13.90 -12.16
N LYS A 58 16.11 -14.50 -12.44
CA LYS A 58 16.30 -15.35 -13.63
C LYS A 58 15.45 -16.61 -13.57
N VAL A 59 15.34 -17.21 -12.38
CA VAL A 59 14.51 -18.40 -12.14
C VAL A 59 13.03 -18.02 -12.28
N PHE A 60 12.60 -16.92 -11.66
CA PHE A 60 11.21 -16.44 -11.78
C PHE A 60 10.82 -16.10 -13.22
N ARG A 61 11.73 -15.53 -14.01
CA ARG A 61 11.50 -15.26 -15.43
C ARG A 61 11.30 -16.55 -16.23
N ALA A 62 12.09 -17.60 -15.96
CA ALA A 62 11.95 -18.89 -16.63
C ALA A 62 10.60 -19.56 -16.30
N ILE A 63 10.17 -19.48 -15.04
CA ILE A 63 8.86 -19.99 -14.59
C ILE A 63 7.72 -19.17 -15.22
N ARG A 64 7.81 -17.83 -15.18
CA ARG A 64 6.83 -16.93 -15.77
C ARG A 64 6.63 -17.20 -17.26
N GLN A 65 7.72 -17.34 -18.01
CA GLN A 65 7.65 -17.61 -19.44
C GLN A 65 6.92 -18.93 -19.71
N PHE A 66 7.21 -19.97 -18.93
CA PHE A 66 6.50 -21.24 -19.04
C PHE A 66 5.01 -21.10 -18.72
N LEU A 67 4.65 -20.38 -17.66
CA LEU A 67 3.26 -20.19 -17.25
C LEU A 67 2.45 -19.34 -18.24
N LEU A 68 3.10 -18.39 -18.92
CA LEU A 68 2.52 -17.64 -20.05
C LEU A 68 2.25 -18.57 -21.25
N GLU A 69 3.21 -19.42 -21.61
CA GLU A 69 3.08 -20.39 -22.72
C GLU A 69 1.99 -21.45 -22.45
N ALA A 70 1.76 -21.78 -21.18
CA ALA A 70 0.77 -22.75 -20.73
C ALA A 70 -0.62 -22.14 -20.45
N ASP A 71 -0.81 -20.85 -20.71
CA ASP A 71 -2.07 -20.09 -20.50
C ASP A 71 -2.62 -20.11 -19.06
N VAL A 72 -1.75 -20.38 -18.07
CA VAL A 72 -2.13 -20.52 -16.65
C VAL A 72 -2.38 -19.15 -16.00
N LEU A 73 -1.80 -18.08 -16.57
CA LEU A 73 -1.88 -16.72 -16.02
C LEU A 73 -3.16 -15.96 -16.37
N GLN A 74 -3.98 -16.47 -17.29
CA GLN A 74 -5.26 -15.84 -17.64
C GLN A 74 -6.38 -16.18 -16.65
N GLU A 75 -6.27 -17.29 -15.93
CA GLU A 75 -7.34 -17.76 -15.04
C GLU A 75 -7.00 -17.58 -13.56
N HIS A 76 -5.71 -17.47 -13.19
CA HIS A 76 -5.26 -17.56 -11.80
C HIS A 76 -4.08 -16.63 -11.48
N GLN A 77 -4.11 -16.03 -10.28
CA GLN A 77 -2.94 -15.35 -9.71
C GLN A 77 -1.87 -16.39 -9.32
N VAL A 78 -0.60 -16.10 -9.62
CA VAL A 78 0.50 -17.04 -9.32
C VAL A 78 1.51 -16.44 -8.37
N LEU A 79 1.83 -17.18 -7.31
CA LEU A 79 2.82 -16.82 -6.31
C LEU A 79 3.99 -17.80 -6.34
N MET A 80 5.18 -17.33 -6.64
CA MET A 80 6.37 -18.15 -6.81
C MET A 80 7.33 -17.96 -5.64
N TYR A 81 7.89 -19.03 -5.09
CA TYR A 81 8.82 -19.02 -3.97
C TYR A 81 10.10 -19.78 -4.32
N LEU A 82 11.25 -19.26 -3.86
CA LEU A 82 12.55 -19.92 -3.94
C LEU A 82 13.10 -20.21 -2.55
N ARG A 83 13.60 -21.43 -2.35
CA ARG A 83 14.05 -21.91 -1.05
C ARG A 83 15.28 -22.81 -1.16
N VAL A 84 16.18 -22.72 -0.17
CA VAL A 84 17.31 -23.65 -0.03
C VAL A 84 16.86 -24.92 0.71
N GLU A 85 17.32 -26.08 0.28
CA GLU A 85 17.04 -27.37 0.93
C GLU A 85 17.49 -27.35 2.40
N GLY A 86 16.59 -27.75 3.31
CA GLY A 86 16.80 -27.65 4.75
C GLY A 86 16.39 -26.31 5.38
N SER A 87 16.09 -25.28 4.60
CA SER A 87 15.45 -24.05 5.09
C SER A 87 13.93 -24.22 5.19
N ASN A 88 13.33 -23.73 6.27
CA ASN A 88 11.87 -23.68 6.42
C ASN A 88 11.26 -22.44 5.75
N GLN A 89 12.07 -21.43 5.39
CA GLN A 89 11.61 -20.17 4.80
C GLN A 89 12.19 -19.97 3.39
N PRO A 90 11.38 -19.55 2.41
CA PRO A 90 11.89 -19.11 1.11
C PRO A 90 12.70 -17.81 1.27
N TYR A 91 13.75 -17.65 0.46
CA TYR A 91 14.64 -16.47 0.50
C TYR A 91 14.33 -15.46 -0.63
N ALA A 92 13.47 -15.84 -1.58
CA ALA A 92 12.98 -14.95 -2.63
C ALA A 92 11.59 -15.40 -3.07
N PHE A 93 10.76 -14.46 -3.53
CA PHE A 93 9.45 -14.75 -4.09
C PHE A 93 9.10 -13.78 -5.22
N HIS A 94 8.05 -14.08 -5.99
CA HIS A 94 7.54 -13.20 -7.03
C HIS A 94 6.06 -13.50 -7.31
N THR A 95 5.26 -12.45 -7.50
CA THR A 95 3.82 -12.57 -7.78
C THR A 95 3.55 -12.19 -9.24
N LEU A 96 2.71 -12.98 -9.91
CA LEU A 96 2.24 -12.73 -11.27
C LEU A 96 0.73 -12.54 -11.26
N THR A 97 0.30 -11.45 -11.89
CA THR A 97 -1.11 -11.11 -12.15
C THR A 97 -1.22 -10.73 -13.63
N GLU A 98 -2.41 -10.86 -14.22
CA GLU A 98 -2.71 -10.67 -15.65
C GLU A 98 -2.17 -9.34 -16.24
N GLN A 99 -2.01 -8.29 -15.41
CA GLN A 99 -1.48 -6.98 -15.81
C GLN A 99 0.04 -6.82 -15.70
N SER A 100 0.78 -7.83 -15.26
CA SER A 100 2.24 -7.82 -15.36
C SER A 100 2.65 -8.17 -16.79
N GLN A 101 2.42 -7.26 -17.74
CA GLN A 101 3.28 -7.13 -18.91
C GLN A 101 4.46 -6.23 -18.52
N THR A 102 5.65 -6.55 -19.01
CA THR A 102 6.91 -5.83 -18.73
C THR A 102 6.72 -4.31 -18.80
N PRO A 103 7.24 -3.51 -17.83
CA PRO A 103 7.63 -2.15 -18.19
C PRO A 103 8.75 -2.30 -19.21
N THR A 104 8.42 -2.00 -20.47
CA THR A 104 9.37 -1.63 -21.50
C THR A 104 10.29 -0.58 -20.90
N ASP A 105 11.60 -0.77 -21.02
CA ASP A 105 12.61 0.30 -20.87
C ASP A 105 12.11 1.51 -21.67
N THR A 106 11.48 2.45 -20.96
CA THR A 106 11.08 3.74 -21.48
C THR A 106 11.87 4.71 -20.63
N GLU A 107 13.06 5.05 -21.13
CA GLU A 107 13.59 6.39 -20.93
C GLU A 107 12.45 7.36 -21.29
N GLU A 108 11.95 8.12 -20.32
CA GLU A 108 11.11 9.26 -20.61
C GLU A 108 11.93 10.27 -21.43
N PRO A 109 11.48 10.67 -22.63
CA PRO A 109 11.98 11.87 -23.26
C PRO A 109 11.19 13.07 -22.72
N VAL A 110 11.96 14.09 -22.36
CA VAL A 110 11.51 15.45 -22.11
C VAL A 110 10.66 15.93 -23.30
N ALA A 111 9.47 16.44 -23.00
CA ALA A 111 8.62 17.11 -23.97
C ALA A 111 9.27 18.44 -24.40
N GLU A 112 9.65 18.54 -25.68
CA GLU A 112 9.78 19.83 -26.34
C GLU A 112 9.14 19.80 -27.73
N THR A 113 8.39 20.86 -27.95
CA THR A 113 7.46 21.20 -29.02
C THR A 113 7.98 20.99 -30.45
N ALA A 114 7.14 20.43 -31.31
CA ALA A 114 7.33 20.40 -32.75
C ALA A 114 7.06 21.78 -33.39
N THR A 115 7.98 22.27 -34.23
CA THR A 115 7.66 23.04 -35.43
C THR A 115 8.75 22.84 -36.49
N ALA A 116 8.31 22.74 -37.75
CA ALA A 116 9.05 22.40 -38.98
C ALA A 116 10.22 23.37 -39.28
N GLU A 117 11.27 23.02 -40.05
CA GLU A 117 11.35 22.77 -41.50
C GLU A 117 12.77 22.28 -41.89
N GLU A 118 12.87 21.60 -43.06
CA GLU A 118 13.98 21.40 -44.05
C GLU A 118 15.46 21.74 -43.65
N THR A 119 16.55 21.08 -44.08
CA THR A 119 16.92 20.46 -45.37
C THR A 119 18.23 19.64 -45.20
N GLU A 120 18.44 18.70 -46.13
CA GLU A 120 19.65 17.97 -46.57
C GLU A 120 21.05 18.46 -46.11
N THR A 121 21.96 17.53 -45.79
CA THR A 121 23.06 17.12 -46.70
C THR A 121 23.95 15.99 -46.14
N GLU A 122 24.27 15.06 -47.03
CA GLU A 122 25.36 14.07 -46.93
C GLU A 122 26.73 14.77 -46.94
N GLN A 123 27.72 14.29 -46.17
CA GLN A 123 29.01 13.89 -46.75
C GLN A 123 29.92 13.11 -45.79
N SER A 124 30.60 12.16 -46.41
CA SER A 124 31.70 11.33 -45.95
C SER A 124 33.02 12.10 -45.80
N ASP A 125 33.92 11.63 -44.95
CA ASP A 125 35.22 11.07 -45.36
C ASP A 125 36.20 10.93 -44.16
N GLU A 126 36.62 9.69 -43.98
CA GLU A 126 37.97 9.18 -43.69
C GLU A 126 39.13 10.13 -43.25
N VAL A 127 39.73 9.74 -42.10
CA VAL A 127 41.13 9.28 -41.92
C VAL A 127 42.20 10.23 -41.33
N ASP A 128 42.94 9.61 -40.39
CA ASP A 128 44.32 9.76 -39.89
C ASP A 128 44.67 10.63 -38.65
N ASP A 129 45.16 9.87 -37.64
CA ASP A 129 46.30 10.07 -36.74
C ASP A 129 46.75 11.50 -36.39
N ASP A 130 46.74 11.83 -35.10
CA ASP A 130 48.03 12.04 -34.42
C ASP A 130 47.97 11.88 -32.89
N PHE A 131 49.06 11.29 -32.44
CA PHE A 131 49.64 11.12 -31.12
C PHE A 131 49.59 12.39 -30.23
N GLU A 132 49.23 12.27 -28.94
CA GLU A 132 50.08 12.72 -27.82
C GLU A 132 49.49 12.36 -26.44
N GLU A 133 50.29 11.57 -25.73
CA GLU A 133 50.29 11.31 -24.30
C GLU A 133 50.86 12.54 -23.57
N PHE A 134 50.15 13.14 -22.60
CA PHE A 134 50.82 13.98 -21.61
C PHE A 134 50.16 14.01 -20.22
N GLU A 135 51.06 14.00 -19.26
CA GLU A 135 51.03 13.72 -17.83
C GLU A 135 50.14 14.61 -16.93
N ALA A 136 49.82 14.05 -15.76
CA ALA A 136 49.26 14.74 -14.61
C ALA A 136 50.26 15.70 -13.94
N PRO A 137 49.82 16.81 -13.31
CA PRO A 137 50.68 17.61 -12.47
C PRO A 137 50.52 17.24 -10.99
N ALA A 138 51.66 17.01 -10.34
CA ALA A 138 51.80 16.98 -8.88
C ALA A 138 52.38 18.31 -8.37
N ALA A 139 52.06 18.58 -7.09
CA ALA A 139 52.68 19.50 -6.13
C ALA A 139 52.34 21.01 -6.23
N LEU A 140 51.77 21.54 -5.14
CA LEU A 140 52.56 22.25 -4.13
C LEU A 140 51.79 22.37 -2.80
N ALA A 141 52.48 22.07 -1.70
CA ALA A 141 52.05 22.25 -0.33
C ALA A 141 52.78 23.46 0.32
N SER A 142 52.38 23.76 1.57
CA SER A 142 52.85 24.81 2.51
C SER A 142 52.04 26.11 2.42
N GLU A 143 51.62 26.78 3.49
CA GLU A 143 52.03 26.71 4.90
C GLU A 143 51.05 27.57 5.77
N LEU A 144 51.14 27.41 7.09
CA LEU A 144 50.59 28.24 8.21
C LEU A 144 49.14 27.93 8.66
N GLU A 145 48.80 27.83 9.96
CA GLU A 145 49.51 27.63 11.23
C GLU A 145 48.38 27.50 12.29
N ASP A 146 48.60 26.62 13.28
CA ASP A 146 48.19 26.68 14.69
C ASP A 146 46.74 26.96 15.17
N GLY A 147 46.32 26.16 16.16
CA GLY A 147 45.42 26.64 17.21
C GLY A 147 44.48 25.61 17.87
N GLU A 148 45.01 24.84 18.82
CA GLU A 148 44.39 24.42 20.10
C GLU A 148 42.87 24.09 20.19
N SER A 149 42.59 22.80 20.42
CA SER A 149 42.10 22.22 21.69
C SER A 149 40.83 22.73 22.40
N LEU A 150 39.95 21.74 22.67
CA LEU A 150 39.20 21.45 23.91
C LEU A 150 37.76 21.97 24.14
N GLU A 151 36.94 20.97 24.48
CA GLU A 151 35.98 20.87 25.58
C GLU A 151 34.49 21.24 25.39
N GLU A 152 33.68 20.20 25.68
CA GLU A 152 32.36 20.23 26.30
C GLU A 152 32.18 21.35 27.34
N THR A 153 30.99 21.93 27.40
CA THR A 153 30.19 21.95 28.64
C THR A 153 28.74 22.34 28.35
N ALA A 154 27.84 21.68 29.07
CA ALA A 154 26.41 21.97 29.16
C ALA A 154 26.12 23.06 30.21
N THR A 155 24.94 23.69 30.09
CA THR A 155 23.99 24.27 31.09
C THR A 155 23.34 25.51 30.47
N ASP A 156 22.04 25.52 30.20
CA ASP A 156 20.86 25.67 31.07
C ASP A 156 20.37 27.14 31.12
N GLU A 157 19.06 27.27 31.36
CA GLU A 157 18.21 28.45 31.55
C GLU A 157 17.39 28.95 30.35
N GLY A 158 16.07 28.75 30.49
CA GLY A 158 15.04 29.27 29.62
C GLY A 158 14.56 30.67 29.99
N LEU A 159 13.62 31.20 29.18
CA LEU A 159 12.63 32.16 29.62
C LEU A 159 11.43 32.20 28.65
N GLU A 160 10.32 32.64 29.21
CA GLU A 160 8.92 32.52 28.80
C GLU A 160 8.46 33.44 27.65
N MET A 161 7.44 32.94 26.93
CA MET A 161 6.12 33.54 26.64
C MET A 161 5.92 35.07 26.64
N ALA A 162 5.36 35.62 25.55
CA ALA A 162 4.30 36.66 25.50
C ALA A 162 4.00 37.03 24.03
N THR A 163 2.86 36.63 23.46
CA THR A 163 1.63 37.43 23.26
C THR A 163 1.81 38.77 22.53
N ALA A 164 1.17 38.92 21.35
CA ALA A 164 0.35 40.07 21.02
C ALA A 164 -0.53 39.77 19.79
N ALA A 165 -1.84 39.77 20.02
CA ALA A 165 -2.86 39.99 19.00
C ALA A 165 -2.86 41.48 18.59
N THR A 166 -3.30 41.77 17.35
CA THR A 166 -4.41 42.70 17.05
C THR A 166 -4.66 42.83 15.53
N THR A 167 -5.95 42.66 15.17
CA THR A 167 -6.78 43.42 14.19
C THR A 167 -6.40 43.38 12.71
N ASP A 168 -7.22 42.72 11.87
CA ASP A 168 -8.47 43.21 11.25
C ASP A 168 -8.22 44.25 10.14
N GLU A 169 -8.45 43.86 8.89
CA GLU A 169 -9.42 44.49 7.97
C GLU A 169 -9.40 43.76 6.60
N ASP A 170 -10.56 43.17 6.28
CA ASP A 170 -11.27 43.14 4.99
C ASP A 170 -10.58 42.68 3.70
N TYR A 171 -11.06 41.55 3.14
CA TYR A 171 -11.43 41.46 1.72
C TYR A 171 -12.40 40.29 1.48
N GLU A 172 -13.64 40.65 1.10
CA GLU A 172 -14.68 39.84 0.40
C GLU A 172 -14.08 39.27 -0.92
N ASP A 173 -14.53 38.22 -1.61
CA ASP A 173 -15.81 37.52 -1.75
C ASP A 173 -15.55 36.24 -2.61
N GLU A 174 -16.59 35.45 -2.88
CA GLU A 174 -16.70 34.31 -3.83
C GLU A 174 -16.51 32.90 -3.21
N ALA A 175 -17.43 32.56 -2.31
CA ALA A 175 -17.77 31.16 -2.02
C ALA A 175 -18.86 30.69 -3.00
N TYR A 176 -18.63 29.52 -3.60
CA TYR A 176 -19.60 28.80 -4.42
C TYR A 176 -20.86 28.49 -3.59
N ASP A 177 -22.02 28.99 -4.04
CA ASP A 177 -23.34 28.54 -3.61
C ASP A 177 -23.52 27.07 -4.00
N ASP A 178 -23.50 26.18 -3.01
CA ASP A 178 -24.09 24.85 -3.12
C ASP A 178 -25.52 24.96 -2.58
N ASP A 179 -26.44 25.23 -3.50
CA ASP A 179 -27.88 25.26 -3.23
C ASP A 179 -28.35 23.82 -2.91
N GLU A 180 -28.27 23.43 -1.64
CA GLU A 180 -29.15 22.40 -1.10
C GLU A 180 -30.58 22.94 -1.09
N GLU A 181 -31.25 22.86 -2.25
CA GLU A 181 -32.70 22.99 -2.32
C GLU A 181 -33.32 21.82 -1.53
N ASP A 182 -33.81 22.16 -0.33
CA ASP A 182 -34.77 21.38 0.45
C ASP A 182 -35.96 21.03 -0.46
N ILE A 183 -35.93 19.82 -1.03
CA ILE A 183 -36.95 19.33 -1.95
C ILE A 183 -38.20 19.03 -1.12
N GLY A 184 -39.05 20.06 -1.02
CA GLY A 184 -40.33 20.03 -0.32
C GLY A 184 -41.13 18.77 -0.62
N PHE A 185 -41.23 17.93 0.39
CA PHE A 185 -42.02 16.70 0.41
C PHE A 185 -43.52 17.05 0.44
N GLU A 186 -44.18 17.04 -0.72
CA GLU A 186 -45.64 16.95 -0.83
C GLU A 186 -46.08 15.48 -0.86
N GLY A 187 -45.91 14.78 0.26
CA GLY A 187 -46.44 13.44 0.51
C GLY A 187 -47.64 13.46 1.43
N PHE A 188 -48.54 12.51 1.24
CA PHE A 188 -49.75 12.28 2.04
C PHE A 188 -49.39 12.17 3.54
N THR A 189 -49.63 13.24 4.31
CA THR A 189 -49.45 13.22 5.76
C THR A 189 -50.59 12.43 6.40
N SER A 190 -50.34 11.17 6.77
CA SER A 190 -51.17 10.49 7.76
C SER A 190 -50.81 11.06 9.13
N VAL A 191 -51.72 11.88 9.67
CA VAL A 191 -51.72 12.29 11.07
C VAL A 191 -51.97 11.04 11.92
N GLU A 192 -50.97 10.62 12.69
CA GLU A 192 -51.16 9.80 13.88
C GLU A 192 -51.76 10.70 14.98
N GLU A 193 -53.04 10.53 15.26
CA GLU A 193 -53.61 10.89 16.56
C GLU A 193 -53.98 9.59 17.28
N GLY A 194 -53.32 9.40 18.42
CA GLY A 194 -53.49 8.25 19.29
C GLY A 194 -54.92 8.10 19.79
N PHE A 195 -55.37 6.85 19.83
CA PHE A 195 -56.51 6.43 20.62
C PHE A 195 -56.01 5.44 21.65
N ASP A 196 -56.15 5.84 22.91
CA ASP A 196 -55.89 5.03 24.10
C ASP A 196 -56.78 3.78 24.13
N ASP A 197 -56.20 2.75 24.73
CA ASP A 197 -56.79 1.48 25.14
C ASP A 197 -58.16 1.63 25.81
N ASP A 198 -59.09 0.75 25.45
CA ASP A 198 -60.03 0.16 26.41
C ASP A 198 -60.44 -1.24 25.90
N ASP A 199 -59.91 -2.24 26.58
CA ASP A 199 -60.31 -3.64 26.54
C ASP A 199 -61.80 -3.78 26.88
N ASP A 200 -62.52 -4.67 26.18
CA ASP A 200 -63.50 -5.56 26.81
C ASP A 200 -63.88 -6.71 25.85
N ASP A 201 -63.61 -7.93 26.32
CA ASP A 201 -64.05 -9.23 25.79
C ASP A 201 -65.56 -9.27 25.49
N TYR A 202 -66.00 -10.03 24.48
CA TYR A 202 -67.12 -10.97 24.62
C TYR A 202 -67.26 -11.94 23.42
N GLU A 203 -67.48 -13.20 23.77
CA GLU A 203 -67.55 -14.41 22.93
C GLU A 203 -68.76 -14.51 21.97
N GLU A 204 -68.62 -15.46 21.03
CA GLU A 204 -69.54 -15.93 19.99
C GLU A 204 -71.01 -16.17 20.43
N GLU A 205 -71.96 -15.98 19.49
CA GLU A 205 -73.02 -16.99 19.28
C GLU A 205 -73.49 -17.09 17.81
N VAL A 206 -73.53 -18.34 17.34
CA VAL A 206 -73.98 -18.81 16.03
C VAL A 206 -75.50 -19.05 16.06
N GLY A 207 -76.25 -18.39 15.17
CA GLY A 207 -77.70 -18.57 15.02
C GLY A 207 -78.12 -19.29 13.74
N ASP A 208 -78.32 -20.61 13.84
CA ASP A 208 -78.92 -21.49 12.81
C ASP A 208 -80.43 -21.22 12.64
N ARG A 209 -80.92 -21.11 11.40
CA ARG A 209 -82.37 -21.00 11.10
C ARG A 209 -82.80 -22.06 10.08
N ARG A 210 -83.49 -23.06 10.64
CA ARG A 210 -84.16 -24.17 9.94
C ARG A 210 -85.35 -23.75 9.08
N LEU A 211 -85.42 -24.42 7.94
CA LEU A 211 -86.51 -24.54 6.98
C LEU A 211 -87.77 -25.18 7.61
N GLY A 212 -88.95 -24.61 7.31
CA GLY A 212 -90.26 -25.20 7.55
C GLY A 212 -91.16 -25.04 6.31
N LYS A 213 -91.65 -26.16 5.78
CA LYS A 213 -92.40 -26.27 4.51
C LYS A 213 -93.86 -25.84 4.62
N ALA A 214 -94.37 -25.42 3.46
CA ALA A 214 -95.70 -24.95 3.09
C ALA A 214 -96.87 -25.93 3.32
N THR A 215 -98.09 -25.37 3.29
CA THR A 215 -99.25 -25.93 2.58
C THR A 215 -100.21 -24.83 2.08
N LEU A 216 -100.94 -25.20 1.03
CA LEU A 216 -101.62 -24.40 0.01
C LEU A 216 -103.08 -24.01 0.31
N ALA A 217 -103.53 -22.99 -0.44
CA ALA A 217 -104.72 -22.96 -1.32
C ALA A 217 -105.82 -21.94 -0.95
N PHE A 218 -106.05 -20.92 -1.79
CA PHE A 218 -107.12 -20.92 -2.80
C PHE A 218 -107.12 -19.63 -3.65
N ALA A 219 -107.69 -19.78 -4.83
CA ALA A 219 -107.58 -18.92 -6.01
C ALA A 219 -108.55 -17.72 -6.05
N ALA A 220 -108.33 -16.91 -7.10
CA ALA A 220 -109.23 -15.90 -7.70
C ALA A 220 -109.10 -14.45 -7.21
N GLY A 221 -108.17 -13.73 -7.83
CA GLY A 221 -108.01 -12.27 -7.76
C GLY A 221 -107.03 -11.72 -8.81
N LEU A 222 -106.97 -12.33 -10.01
CA LEU A 222 -106.19 -11.82 -11.14
C LEU A 222 -106.93 -10.65 -11.79
N ALA A 223 -106.65 -9.42 -11.35
CA ALA A 223 -106.82 -8.19 -12.15
C ALA A 223 -106.19 -6.90 -11.54
N LEU A 224 -105.65 -6.91 -10.32
CA LEU A 224 -105.12 -5.68 -9.67
C LEU A 224 -103.76 -5.87 -8.97
N VAL A 225 -102.90 -6.75 -9.50
CA VAL A 225 -101.49 -6.87 -9.03
C VAL A 225 -100.47 -6.52 -10.13
N PHE A 226 -100.88 -6.50 -11.40
CA PHE A 226 -100.03 -5.97 -12.48
C PHE A 226 -100.01 -4.44 -12.57
N SER A 227 -100.93 -3.74 -11.89
CA SER A 227 -100.94 -2.27 -11.80
C SER A 227 -100.11 -1.74 -10.62
N GLY A 228 -99.82 -2.55 -9.60
CA GLY A 228 -99.01 -2.15 -8.44
C GLY A 228 -97.50 -2.14 -8.71
N THR A 229 -97.00 -3.10 -9.51
CA THR A 229 -95.58 -3.13 -9.93
C THR A 229 -95.31 -2.15 -11.07
N ALA A 230 -96.28 -1.87 -11.94
CA ALA A 230 -96.15 -0.83 -12.97
C ALA A 230 -95.97 0.56 -12.36
N PHE A 231 -96.63 0.87 -11.23
CA PHE A 231 -96.46 2.17 -10.56
C PHE A 231 -95.12 2.34 -9.84
N TYR A 232 -94.53 1.27 -9.28
CA TYR A 232 -93.22 1.34 -8.62
C TYR A 232 -92.04 1.44 -9.62
N VAL A 233 -92.25 1.01 -10.86
CA VAL A 233 -91.29 1.17 -11.96
C VAL A 233 -91.37 2.60 -12.52
N LEU A 234 -92.55 3.22 -12.55
CA LEU A 234 -92.75 4.60 -12.99
C LEU A 234 -92.30 5.66 -11.96
N SER A 235 -92.06 5.28 -10.69
CA SER A 235 -91.53 6.18 -9.66
C SER A 235 -90.01 6.23 -9.60
N ARG A 236 -89.30 5.53 -10.50
CA ARG A 236 -87.84 5.61 -10.57
C ARG A 236 -87.40 6.94 -11.18
N PRO A 237 -86.26 7.50 -10.75
CA PRO A 237 -85.67 8.67 -11.39
C PRO A 237 -85.52 8.45 -12.90
N CYS A 238 -85.71 9.50 -13.71
CA CYS A 238 -85.52 9.52 -15.17
C CYS A 238 -86.67 9.01 -16.07
N VAL A 239 -87.87 8.76 -15.53
CA VAL A 239 -89.01 8.22 -16.31
C VAL A 239 -90.03 9.30 -16.72
N ILE A 240 -90.16 10.36 -15.91
CA ILE A 240 -91.11 11.45 -16.13
C ILE A 240 -90.38 12.76 -15.78
N ASP A 241 -90.03 13.53 -16.81
CA ASP A 241 -89.58 14.92 -16.79
C ASP A 241 -88.13 15.29 -16.40
N ASN A 242 -87.49 14.78 -15.33
CA ASN A 242 -86.08 15.14 -15.02
C ASN A 242 -85.26 13.97 -14.44
N CYS A 243 -84.06 13.77 -14.99
CA CYS A 243 -83.14 12.70 -14.58
C CYS A 243 -82.08 13.23 -13.62
N THR A 244 -82.47 13.52 -12.38
CA THR A 244 -81.58 14.08 -11.35
C THR A 244 -80.37 13.20 -11.04
N THR A 245 -80.43 11.90 -11.35
CA THR A 245 -79.30 10.98 -11.22
C THR A 245 -78.21 11.22 -12.26
N MET A 246 -78.57 11.59 -13.50
CA MET A 246 -77.58 11.99 -14.52
C MET A 246 -76.94 13.32 -14.14
N ASP A 247 -77.74 14.31 -13.71
CA ASP A 247 -77.20 15.61 -13.29
C ASP A 247 -76.26 15.47 -12.09
N ARG A 248 -76.58 14.57 -11.15
CA ARG A 248 -75.73 14.29 -9.98
C ARG A 248 -74.46 13.55 -10.38
N ALA A 249 -74.54 12.59 -11.30
CA ALA A 249 -73.36 11.90 -11.81
C ALA A 249 -72.43 12.87 -12.57
N GLU A 250 -72.99 13.75 -13.39
CA GLU A 250 -72.26 14.80 -14.09
C GLU A 250 -71.58 15.74 -13.10
N LYS A 251 -72.31 16.23 -12.09
CA LYS A 251 -71.74 17.07 -11.04
C LYS A 251 -70.58 16.41 -10.30
N LEU A 252 -70.68 15.13 -9.96
CA LEU A 252 -69.61 14.39 -9.28
C LEU A 252 -68.38 14.24 -10.18
N SER A 253 -68.57 13.95 -11.46
CA SER A 253 -67.49 13.87 -12.45
C SER A 253 -66.81 15.23 -12.65
N ASP A 254 -67.59 16.31 -12.80
CA ASP A 254 -67.06 17.67 -12.93
C ASP A 254 -66.27 18.11 -11.69
N GLN A 255 -66.73 17.72 -10.49
CA GLN A 255 -66.01 17.99 -9.24
C GLN A 255 -64.66 17.27 -9.21
N ALA A 256 -64.63 15.99 -9.58
CA ALA A 256 -63.40 15.21 -9.67
C ALA A 256 -62.41 15.81 -10.68
N ILE A 257 -62.88 16.16 -11.88
CA ILE A 257 -62.08 16.79 -12.95
C ILE A 257 -61.55 18.16 -12.48
N SER A 258 -62.40 18.98 -11.84
CA SER A 258 -62.00 20.32 -11.38
C SER A 258 -60.90 20.30 -10.32
N THR A 259 -60.80 19.22 -9.55
CA THR A 259 -59.78 19.04 -8.51
C THR A 259 -58.35 19.07 -9.10
N PHE A 260 -58.18 18.59 -10.33
CA PHE A 260 -56.88 18.56 -11.02
C PHE A 260 -56.50 19.89 -11.68
N GLN A 261 -57.37 20.89 -11.67
CA GLN A 261 -57.07 22.22 -12.20
C GLN A 261 -56.18 23.05 -11.26
N SER A 262 -55.97 22.61 -10.01
CA SER A 262 -55.28 23.37 -8.96
C SER A 262 -54.25 22.55 -8.18
N ASN A 263 -53.48 21.67 -8.85
CA ASN A 263 -52.46 20.78 -8.26
C ASN A 263 -52.91 20.12 -6.94
N PRO A 264 -53.72 19.06 -7.00
CA PRO A 264 -54.40 18.53 -5.82
C PRO A 264 -53.47 17.77 -4.86
N SER A 265 -53.80 17.84 -3.57
CA SER A 265 -53.18 17.00 -2.55
C SER A 265 -53.60 15.53 -2.67
N GLY A 266 -52.85 14.61 -2.08
CA GLY A 266 -53.19 13.18 -2.12
C GLY A 266 -54.60 12.87 -1.62
N GLN A 267 -55.07 13.54 -0.55
CA GLN A 267 -56.43 13.37 -0.06
C GLN A 267 -57.50 13.89 -1.03
N GLN A 268 -57.21 14.98 -1.75
CA GLN A 268 -58.09 15.51 -2.78
C GLN A 268 -58.17 14.57 -3.99
N ILE A 269 -57.06 13.93 -4.36
CA ILE A 269 -57.00 12.93 -5.42
C ILE A 269 -57.84 11.70 -5.06
N LEU A 270 -57.72 11.16 -3.83
CA LEU A 270 -58.56 10.04 -3.37
C LEU A 270 -60.04 10.42 -3.29
N THR A 271 -60.34 11.67 -2.93
CA THR A 271 -61.72 12.17 -2.95
C THR A 271 -62.27 12.24 -4.37
N ALA A 272 -61.47 12.68 -5.34
CA ALA A 272 -61.84 12.71 -6.76
C ALA A 272 -62.06 11.29 -7.32
N GLN A 273 -61.26 10.30 -6.89
CA GLN A 273 -61.45 8.89 -7.22
C GLN A 273 -62.82 8.39 -6.76
N GLY A 274 -63.14 8.58 -5.48
CA GLY A 274 -64.45 8.19 -4.94
C GLY A 274 -65.63 8.91 -5.61
N GLN A 275 -65.47 10.17 -6.02
CA GLN A 275 -66.49 10.92 -6.76
C GLN A 275 -66.76 10.32 -8.16
N LEU A 276 -65.72 9.90 -8.87
CA LEU A 276 -65.86 9.26 -10.18
C LEU A 276 -66.47 7.86 -10.09
N GLU A 277 -66.06 7.06 -9.10
CA GLU A 277 -66.67 5.76 -8.82
C GLU A 277 -68.16 5.92 -8.48
N GLU A 278 -68.52 6.89 -7.64
CA GLU A 278 -69.93 7.18 -7.33
C GLU A 278 -70.69 7.61 -8.59
N SER A 279 -70.08 8.40 -9.47
CA SER A 279 -70.67 8.82 -10.75
C SER A 279 -70.97 7.63 -11.66
N VAL A 280 -70.01 6.71 -11.83
CA VAL A 280 -70.18 5.46 -12.58
C VAL A 280 -71.33 4.63 -12.00
N GLN A 281 -71.35 4.41 -10.68
CA GLN A 281 -72.40 3.65 -10.00
C GLN A 281 -73.80 4.27 -10.20
N LYS A 282 -73.90 5.61 -10.16
CA LYS A 282 -75.16 6.32 -10.38
C LYS A 282 -75.68 6.11 -11.81
N LEU A 283 -74.82 6.14 -12.83
CA LEU A 283 -75.21 5.91 -14.22
C LEU A 283 -75.55 4.42 -14.49
N GLU A 284 -74.85 3.47 -13.88
CA GLU A 284 -75.17 2.03 -13.98
C GLU A 284 -76.56 1.69 -13.44
N SER A 285 -77.03 2.44 -12.43
CA SER A 285 -78.35 2.23 -11.83
C SER A 285 -79.51 2.61 -12.77
N ILE A 286 -79.23 3.30 -13.89
CA ILE A 286 -80.24 3.72 -14.86
C ILE A 286 -80.66 2.51 -15.71
N PRO A 287 -81.94 2.11 -15.66
CA PRO A 287 -82.39 0.91 -16.34
C PRO A 287 -82.53 1.09 -17.86
N PHE A 288 -82.42 -0.01 -18.61
CA PHE A 288 -82.47 -0.03 -20.08
C PHE A 288 -83.76 0.55 -20.70
N TRP A 289 -84.85 0.57 -19.94
CA TRP A 289 -86.15 1.08 -20.35
C TRP A 289 -86.33 2.59 -20.11
N SER A 290 -85.32 3.27 -19.55
CA SER A 290 -85.31 4.73 -19.40
C SER A 290 -85.17 5.42 -20.77
N PRO A 291 -85.93 6.49 -21.06
CA PRO A 291 -85.77 7.30 -22.27
C PRO A 291 -84.37 7.90 -22.45
N ARG A 292 -83.61 8.07 -21.35
CA ARG A 292 -82.25 8.63 -21.34
C ARG A 292 -81.16 7.55 -21.25
N TYR A 293 -81.51 6.27 -21.39
CA TYR A 293 -80.57 5.16 -21.22
C TYR A 293 -79.39 5.21 -22.20
N THR A 294 -79.63 5.56 -23.46
CA THR A 294 -78.56 5.67 -24.47
C THR A 294 -77.57 6.78 -24.15
N GLU A 295 -78.06 7.93 -23.68
CA GLU A 295 -77.22 9.04 -23.24
C GLU A 295 -76.43 8.67 -21.97
N ALA A 296 -77.09 8.00 -21.01
CA ALA A 296 -76.44 7.49 -19.81
C ALA A 296 -75.35 6.46 -20.14
N GLN A 297 -75.56 5.57 -21.11
CA GLN A 297 -74.56 4.60 -21.55
C GLN A 297 -73.36 5.25 -22.24
N GLY A 298 -73.57 6.32 -23.02
CA GLY A 298 -72.49 7.13 -23.59
C GLY A 298 -71.59 7.71 -22.51
N ARG A 299 -72.17 8.46 -21.57
CA ARG A 299 -71.43 9.05 -20.44
C ARG A 299 -70.81 8.01 -19.50
N LEU A 300 -71.48 6.88 -19.32
CA LEU A 300 -70.98 5.77 -18.51
C LEU A 300 -69.68 5.20 -19.07
N LYS A 301 -69.55 5.11 -20.40
CA LYS A 301 -68.29 4.70 -21.02
C LYS A 301 -67.19 5.73 -20.71
N ASP A 302 -67.47 7.01 -20.93
CA ASP A 302 -66.49 8.07 -20.71
C ASP A 302 -66.04 8.13 -19.24
N TYR A 303 -66.97 8.00 -18.28
CA TYR A 303 -66.66 8.00 -16.85
C TYR A 303 -65.96 6.74 -16.37
N ARG A 304 -66.22 5.57 -16.98
CA ARG A 304 -65.44 4.35 -16.69
C ARG A 304 -64.02 4.46 -17.19
N ASP A 305 -63.83 4.97 -18.41
CA ASP A 305 -62.50 5.21 -18.97
C ASP A 305 -61.74 6.21 -18.08
N LEU A 306 -62.39 7.30 -17.64
CA LEU A 306 -61.82 8.29 -16.73
C LEU A 306 -61.50 7.73 -15.34
N SER A 307 -62.39 6.92 -14.75
CA SER A 307 -62.15 6.26 -13.46
C SER A 307 -60.95 5.32 -13.55
N ALA A 308 -60.87 4.50 -14.60
CA ALA A 308 -59.75 3.58 -14.79
C ALA A 308 -58.40 4.32 -14.94
N SER A 309 -58.37 5.44 -15.68
CA SER A 309 -57.19 6.29 -15.76
C SER A 309 -56.82 6.91 -14.41
N LEU A 310 -57.80 7.34 -13.62
CA LEU A 310 -57.53 7.88 -12.28
C LEU A 310 -57.02 6.79 -11.32
N ASP A 311 -57.55 5.57 -11.38
CA ASP A 311 -57.06 4.44 -10.59
C ASP A 311 -55.59 4.15 -10.90
N GLN A 312 -55.22 4.18 -12.18
CA GLN A 312 -53.83 4.03 -12.61
C GLN A 312 -52.93 5.13 -12.05
N VAL A 313 -53.37 6.39 -12.10
CA VAL A 313 -52.65 7.52 -11.51
C VAL A 313 -52.47 7.31 -10.02
N VAL A 314 -53.54 7.01 -9.29
CA VAL A 314 -53.52 6.80 -7.82
C VAL A 314 -52.55 5.67 -7.45
N ASN A 315 -52.63 4.51 -8.09
CA ASN A 315 -51.73 3.39 -7.82
C ASN A 315 -50.25 3.75 -8.05
N SER A 316 -49.98 4.58 -9.06
CA SER A 316 -48.63 5.05 -9.36
C SER A 316 -48.12 6.03 -8.30
N LEU A 317 -48.97 6.95 -7.82
CA LEU A 317 -48.64 7.86 -6.72
C LEU A 317 -48.36 7.10 -5.42
N PHE A 318 -49.09 6.02 -5.13
CA PHE A 318 -48.83 5.17 -3.97
C PHE A 318 -47.44 4.52 -4.02
N LYS A 319 -47.04 3.95 -5.16
CA LYS A 319 -45.69 3.39 -5.36
C LYS A 319 -44.59 4.42 -5.13
N ALA A 320 -44.79 5.63 -5.65
CA ALA A 320 -43.87 6.75 -5.42
C ALA A 320 -43.81 7.15 -3.94
N SER A 321 -44.94 7.15 -3.23
CA SER A 321 -44.98 7.43 -1.79
C SER A 321 -44.25 6.37 -0.97
N GLU A 322 -44.40 5.09 -1.33
CA GLU A 322 -43.68 3.97 -0.71
C GLU A 322 -42.18 4.12 -0.94
N ALA A 323 -41.76 4.39 -2.18
CA ALA A 323 -40.37 4.64 -2.52
C ALA A 323 -39.76 5.80 -1.71
N ALA A 324 -40.50 6.91 -1.58
CA ALA A 324 -40.08 8.07 -0.80
C ALA A 324 -39.94 7.73 0.70
N GLN A 325 -40.88 6.97 1.27
CA GLN A 325 -40.82 6.53 2.66
C GLN A 325 -39.63 5.60 2.90
N MET A 326 -39.39 4.65 1.98
CA MET A 326 -38.25 3.72 2.07
C MET A 326 -36.90 4.42 1.96
N SER A 327 -36.84 5.61 1.38
CA SER A 327 -35.62 6.41 1.19
C SER A 327 -35.19 7.19 2.43
N GLN A 328 -36.00 7.19 3.50
CA GLN A 328 -35.75 8.01 4.69
C GLN A 328 -34.70 7.39 5.61
N ASN A 329 -33.78 8.21 6.13
CA ASN A 329 -32.71 7.81 7.06
C ASN A 329 -31.64 6.87 6.45
N PRO A 330 -30.96 7.27 5.35
CA PRO A 330 -29.74 6.59 4.88
C PRO A 330 -28.61 6.65 5.95
N PRO A 331 -27.54 5.84 5.85
CA PRO A 331 -27.13 5.00 4.72
C PRO A 331 -27.84 3.64 4.65
N PHE A 332 -27.98 3.11 3.43
CA PHE A 332 -28.53 1.78 3.18
C PHE A 332 -27.64 0.96 2.26
N ALA A 333 -27.73 -0.36 2.39
CA ALA A 333 -27.08 -1.29 1.48
C ALA A 333 -27.62 -1.18 0.04
N ALA A 334 -26.81 -1.59 -0.93
CA ALA A 334 -27.13 -1.53 -2.36
C ALA A 334 -28.46 -2.23 -2.68
N GLU A 335 -28.78 -3.36 -2.04
CA GLU A 335 -30.03 -4.07 -2.26
C GLU A 335 -31.25 -3.21 -1.92
N LYS A 336 -31.15 -2.40 -0.87
CA LYS A 336 -32.25 -1.51 -0.45
C LYS A 336 -32.43 -0.35 -1.42
N TRP A 337 -31.34 0.25 -1.90
CA TRP A 337 -31.41 1.30 -2.92
C TRP A 337 -31.99 0.78 -4.24
N SER A 338 -31.64 -0.44 -4.63
CA SER A 338 -32.20 -1.12 -5.82
C SER A 338 -33.71 -1.37 -5.68
N GLU A 339 -34.17 -1.76 -4.49
CA GLU A 339 -35.60 -1.92 -4.18
C GLU A 339 -36.35 -0.58 -4.33
N ILE A 340 -35.79 0.51 -3.80
CA ILE A 340 -36.35 1.86 -3.90
C ILE A 340 -36.41 2.31 -5.37
N ALA A 341 -35.34 2.10 -6.14
CA ALA A 341 -35.29 2.42 -7.56
C ALA A 341 -36.39 1.68 -8.35
N THR A 342 -36.63 0.41 -8.01
CA THR A 342 -37.70 -0.40 -8.61
C THR A 342 -39.08 0.19 -8.34
N GLN A 343 -39.32 0.72 -7.13
CA GLN A 343 -40.61 1.35 -6.80
C GLN A 343 -40.83 2.66 -7.57
N TRP A 344 -39.80 3.50 -7.72
CA TRP A 344 -39.86 4.70 -8.56
C TRP A 344 -40.10 4.36 -10.04
N GLN A 345 -39.40 3.35 -10.57
CA GLN A 345 -39.63 2.87 -11.94
C GLN A 345 -41.05 2.37 -12.13
N GLY A 346 -41.59 1.62 -11.16
CA GLY A 346 -42.98 1.17 -11.18
C GLY A 346 -43.99 2.31 -11.19
N ALA A 347 -43.74 3.38 -10.43
CA ALA A 347 -44.57 4.59 -10.43
C ALA A 347 -44.53 5.32 -11.79
N ILE A 348 -43.34 5.50 -12.37
CA ILE A 348 -43.16 6.13 -13.69
C ILE A 348 -43.84 5.32 -14.79
N ALA A 349 -43.64 4.00 -14.79
CA ALA A 349 -44.25 3.10 -15.76
C ALA A 349 -45.78 3.18 -15.67
N GLY A 350 -46.33 3.18 -14.45
CA GLY A 350 -47.76 3.29 -14.24
C GLY A 350 -48.35 4.61 -14.77
N LEU A 351 -47.70 5.74 -14.53
CA LEU A 351 -48.13 7.04 -15.07
C LEU A 351 -47.99 7.14 -16.59
N SER A 352 -46.99 6.46 -17.18
CA SER A 352 -46.73 6.46 -18.62
C SER A 352 -47.78 5.69 -19.42
N GLU A 353 -48.55 4.81 -18.76
CA GLU A 353 -49.67 4.09 -19.38
C GLU A 353 -50.92 4.96 -19.57
N VAL A 354 -50.97 6.14 -18.94
CA VAL A 354 -52.10 7.09 -19.11
C VAL A 354 -52.10 7.64 -20.55
N PRO A 355 -53.20 7.48 -21.33
CA PRO A 355 -53.21 7.87 -22.74
C PRO A 355 -53.02 9.39 -22.97
N PRO A 356 -52.38 9.85 -24.07
CA PRO A 356 -52.20 11.27 -24.38
C PRO A 356 -53.49 12.09 -24.53
N GLN A 357 -54.60 11.43 -24.88
CA GLN A 357 -55.92 12.06 -24.97
C GLN A 357 -56.71 12.04 -23.65
N ASP A 358 -56.16 11.44 -22.60
CA ASP A 358 -56.80 11.37 -21.28
C ASP A 358 -56.74 12.71 -20.56
N PHE A 359 -57.75 13.00 -19.74
CA PHE A 359 -57.82 14.23 -18.96
C PHE A 359 -56.67 14.34 -17.95
N PHE A 360 -56.24 13.23 -17.34
CA PHE A 360 -55.19 13.23 -16.32
C PHE A 360 -53.77 13.22 -16.90
N HIS A 361 -53.60 13.08 -18.21
CA HIS A 361 -52.29 13.00 -18.84
C HIS A 361 -51.35 14.18 -18.51
N PRO A 362 -51.79 15.47 -18.51
CA PRO A 362 -50.89 16.57 -18.14
C PRO A 362 -50.38 16.47 -16.69
N PHE A 363 -51.23 16.00 -15.78
CA PHE A 363 -50.84 15.77 -14.39
C PHE A 363 -49.89 14.59 -14.26
N ALA A 364 -50.18 13.48 -14.95
CA ALA A 364 -49.31 12.30 -15.01
C ALA A 364 -47.92 12.67 -15.53
N GLN A 365 -47.85 13.43 -16.64
CA GLN A 365 -46.58 13.86 -17.22
C GLN A 365 -45.78 14.75 -16.25
N SER A 366 -46.45 15.70 -15.59
CA SER A 366 -45.78 16.53 -14.58
C SER A 366 -45.20 15.72 -13.42
N LYS A 367 -45.86 14.63 -13.01
CA LYS A 367 -45.36 13.75 -11.95
C LYS A 367 -44.25 12.81 -12.43
N ILE A 368 -44.30 12.34 -13.69
CA ILE A 368 -43.19 11.59 -14.31
C ILE A 368 -41.90 12.40 -14.22
N ASP A 369 -41.91 13.68 -14.63
CA ASP A 369 -40.71 14.53 -14.60
C ASP A 369 -40.10 14.65 -13.19
N VAL A 370 -40.94 14.68 -12.14
CA VAL A 370 -40.49 14.69 -10.74
C VAL A 370 -39.91 13.33 -10.35
N TYR A 371 -40.58 12.24 -10.70
CA TYR A 371 -40.17 10.89 -10.32
C TYR A 371 -38.90 10.44 -11.04
N GLU A 372 -38.66 10.90 -12.27
CA GLU A 372 -37.41 10.67 -12.99
C GLU A 372 -36.22 11.33 -12.28
N ARG A 373 -36.37 12.55 -11.75
CA ARG A 373 -35.32 13.19 -10.94
C ARG A 373 -35.04 12.41 -9.66
N ASN A 374 -36.09 11.96 -8.97
CA ASN A 374 -35.94 11.14 -7.76
C ASN A 374 -35.24 9.81 -8.08
N LEU A 375 -35.66 9.11 -9.14
CA LEU A 375 -35.02 7.87 -9.58
C LEU A 375 -33.54 8.08 -9.93
N ASN A 376 -33.20 9.19 -10.59
CA ASN A 376 -31.81 9.51 -10.89
C ASN A 376 -30.98 9.68 -9.61
N ALA A 377 -31.48 10.45 -8.63
CA ALA A 377 -30.81 10.61 -7.34
C ALA A 377 -30.63 9.26 -6.60
N ILE A 378 -31.64 8.39 -6.62
CA ILE A 378 -31.54 7.05 -6.03
C ILE A 378 -30.51 6.18 -6.76
N ASN A 379 -30.47 6.21 -8.10
CA ASN A 379 -29.49 5.45 -8.87
C ASN A 379 -28.06 5.93 -8.64
N GLN A 380 -27.86 7.24 -8.44
CA GLN A 380 -26.54 7.77 -8.06
C GLN A 380 -26.11 7.26 -6.68
N ARG A 381 -27.01 7.25 -5.69
CA ARG A 381 -26.73 6.69 -4.36
C ARG A 381 -26.45 5.20 -4.40
N LEU A 382 -27.19 4.44 -5.22
CA LEU A 382 -26.92 3.02 -5.45
C LEU A 382 -25.51 2.80 -6.00
N ALA A 383 -25.11 3.54 -7.03
CA ALA A 383 -23.79 3.41 -7.63
C ALA A 383 -22.67 3.79 -6.65
N GLN A 384 -22.87 4.84 -5.86
CA GLN A 384 -21.92 5.25 -4.80
C GLN A 384 -21.76 4.16 -3.74
N GLU A 385 -22.86 3.56 -3.30
CA GLU A 385 -22.86 2.47 -2.31
C GLU A 385 -22.15 1.22 -2.86
N GLU A 386 -22.46 0.79 -4.08
CA GLU A 386 -21.79 -0.35 -4.72
C GLU A 386 -20.28 -0.11 -4.86
N GLN A 387 -19.89 1.07 -5.32
CA GLN A 387 -18.49 1.45 -5.44
C GLN A 387 -17.79 1.48 -4.07
N ALA A 388 -18.43 2.02 -3.04
CA ALA A 388 -17.87 2.11 -1.70
C ALA A 388 -17.61 0.71 -1.10
N VAL A 389 -18.56 -0.23 -1.27
CA VAL A 389 -18.39 -1.63 -0.84
C VAL A 389 -17.26 -2.30 -1.61
N GLU A 390 -17.17 -2.10 -2.94
CA GLU A 390 -16.09 -2.68 -3.75
C GLU A 390 -14.71 -2.13 -3.32
N VAL A 391 -14.60 -0.82 -3.14
CA VAL A 391 -13.36 -0.16 -2.71
C VAL A 391 -12.91 -0.65 -1.34
N LEU A 392 -13.84 -0.79 -0.39
CA LEU A 392 -13.57 -1.33 0.94
C LEU A 392 -13.01 -2.75 0.87
N GLU A 393 -13.59 -3.61 0.04
CA GLU A 393 -13.12 -4.99 -0.10
C GLU A 393 -11.75 -5.07 -0.78
N GLN A 394 -11.53 -4.26 -1.83
CA GLN A 394 -10.22 -4.15 -2.46
C GLN A 394 -9.16 -3.62 -1.48
N ALA A 395 -9.51 -2.70 -0.59
CA ALA A 395 -8.60 -2.22 0.45
C ALA A 395 -8.22 -3.33 1.43
N LYS A 396 -9.20 -4.14 1.89
CA LYS A 396 -8.98 -5.31 2.75
C LYS A 396 -8.05 -6.34 2.09
N GLU A 397 -8.23 -6.62 0.80
CA GLU A 397 -7.35 -7.55 0.08
C GLU A 397 -5.92 -7.01 -0.06
N ASN A 398 -5.74 -5.72 -0.38
CA ASN A 398 -4.39 -5.12 -0.42
C ASN A 398 -3.72 -5.17 0.96
N ALA A 399 -4.47 -4.96 2.05
CA ALA A 399 -3.94 -5.09 3.41
C ALA A 399 -3.55 -6.54 3.74
N LYS A 400 -4.32 -7.54 3.31
CA LYS A 400 -3.97 -8.96 3.48
C LYS A 400 -2.65 -9.31 2.76
N ILE A 401 -2.46 -8.79 1.54
CA ILE A 401 -1.19 -8.92 0.79
C ILE A 401 -0.06 -8.26 1.57
N ALA A 402 -0.28 -7.03 2.06
CA ALA A 402 0.71 -6.26 2.80
C ALA A 402 1.14 -6.96 4.10
N GLN A 403 0.20 -7.54 4.85
CA GLN A 403 0.50 -8.34 6.05
C GLN A 403 1.38 -9.55 5.75
N VAL A 404 1.12 -10.25 4.65
CA VAL A 404 1.94 -11.40 4.23
C VAL A 404 3.35 -10.93 3.86
N GLN A 405 3.48 -9.86 3.07
CA GLN A 405 4.76 -9.29 2.66
C GLN A 405 5.57 -8.82 3.88
N GLN A 406 4.94 -8.07 4.80
CA GLN A 406 5.53 -7.62 6.07
C GLN A 406 6.04 -8.79 6.90
N GLY A 407 5.28 -9.88 7.01
CA GLY A 407 5.66 -11.06 7.81
C GLY A 407 6.86 -11.84 7.27
N VAL A 408 7.24 -11.64 6.00
CA VAL A 408 8.39 -12.33 5.36
C VAL A 408 9.49 -11.37 4.93
N ALA A 409 9.33 -10.07 5.14
CA ALA A 409 10.29 -9.07 4.70
C ALA A 409 11.62 -9.19 5.47
N GLN A 410 12.73 -9.17 4.72
CA GLN A 410 14.08 -9.30 5.25
C GLN A 410 15.09 -8.39 4.55
N SER A 411 14.71 -7.69 3.50
CA SER A 411 15.55 -6.77 2.74
C SER A 411 14.79 -5.48 2.46
N LEU A 412 15.54 -4.41 2.12
CA LEU A 412 14.95 -3.11 1.78
C LEU A 412 13.86 -3.23 0.69
N ASP A 413 14.15 -3.94 -0.40
CA ASP A 413 13.20 -4.19 -1.49
C ASP A 413 11.91 -4.87 -0.99
N SER A 414 12.03 -5.87 -0.10
CA SER A 414 10.85 -6.57 0.44
C SER A 414 10.02 -5.71 1.38
N TRP A 415 10.66 -4.78 2.11
CA TRP A 415 9.96 -3.79 2.94
C TRP A 415 9.28 -2.73 2.07
N GLU A 416 9.87 -2.36 0.93
CA GLU A 416 9.25 -1.46 -0.06
C GLU A 416 7.99 -2.04 -0.69
N GLU A 417 8.03 -3.32 -1.08
CA GLU A 417 6.83 -4.00 -1.58
C GLU A 417 5.71 -4.02 -0.53
N ALA A 418 6.03 -4.32 0.73
CA ALA A 418 5.06 -4.30 1.83
C ALA A 418 4.47 -2.90 2.05
N TYR A 419 5.31 -1.86 2.03
CA TYR A 419 4.88 -0.47 2.15
C TYR A 419 3.91 -0.07 1.04
N LEU A 420 4.22 -0.41 -0.21
CA LEU A 420 3.37 -0.08 -1.36
C LEU A 420 1.99 -0.74 -1.24
N SER A 421 1.92 -1.99 -0.78
CA SER A 421 0.64 -2.68 -0.57
C SER A 421 -0.18 -2.02 0.55
N TRP A 422 0.45 -1.65 1.67
CA TRP A 422 -0.22 -0.91 2.74
C TRP A 422 -0.70 0.47 2.29
N SER A 423 0.15 1.22 1.58
CA SER A 423 -0.21 2.53 1.04
C SER A 423 -1.38 2.45 0.07
N LYS A 424 -1.42 1.43 -0.79
CA LYS A 424 -2.55 1.19 -1.69
C LYS A 424 -3.84 0.84 -0.95
N ALA A 425 -3.75 0.10 0.16
CA ALA A 425 -4.91 -0.17 1.01
C ALA A 425 -5.44 1.12 1.64
N VAL A 426 -4.56 1.94 2.22
CA VAL A 426 -4.89 3.25 2.82
C VAL A 426 -5.52 4.19 1.80
N GLN A 427 -4.86 4.41 0.65
CA GLN A 427 -5.38 5.28 -0.42
C GLN A 427 -6.78 4.86 -0.90
N LYS A 428 -7.07 3.55 -0.94
CA LYS A 428 -8.42 3.07 -1.28
C LYS A 428 -9.43 3.44 -0.21
N LEU A 429 -9.12 3.22 1.06
CA LEU A 429 -10.01 3.59 2.17
C LEU A 429 -10.31 5.10 2.19
N GLU A 430 -9.34 5.96 1.83
CA GLU A 430 -9.53 7.42 1.72
C GLU A 430 -10.56 7.81 0.65
N THR A 431 -10.80 6.95 -0.35
CA THR A 431 -11.78 7.22 -1.42
C THR A 431 -13.19 6.73 -1.12
N VAL A 432 -13.42 6.09 0.03
CA VAL A 432 -14.76 5.65 0.45
C VAL A 432 -15.58 6.88 0.85
N ALA A 433 -16.68 7.12 0.12
CA ALA A 433 -17.51 8.30 0.30
C ALA A 433 -18.32 8.28 1.61
N GLU A 434 -18.47 9.45 2.21
CA GLU A 434 -19.37 9.69 3.34
C GLU A 434 -20.83 9.39 2.98
N GLY A 435 -21.62 8.94 3.95
CA GLY A 435 -23.03 8.61 3.74
C GLY A 435 -23.28 7.27 3.02
N THR A 436 -22.25 6.42 2.90
CA THR A 436 -22.35 5.01 2.47
C THR A 436 -22.29 4.08 3.68
N THR A 437 -22.72 2.82 3.54
CA THR A 437 -22.64 1.87 4.66
C THR A 437 -21.20 1.44 4.96
N ALA A 438 -20.31 1.53 3.96
CA ALA A 438 -18.91 1.14 4.07
C ALA A 438 -18.03 2.17 4.81
N TYR A 439 -18.50 3.41 4.98
CA TYR A 439 -17.69 4.51 5.48
C TYR A 439 -17.16 4.29 6.90
N ASP A 440 -18.02 3.92 7.85
CA ASP A 440 -17.62 3.74 9.26
C ASP A 440 -16.57 2.62 9.40
N GLU A 441 -16.73 1.52 8.66
CA GLU A 441 -15.74 0.45 8.63
C GLU A 441 -14.43 0.90 7.98
N ALA A 442 -14.50 1.69 6.90
CA ALA A 442 -13.31 2.22 6.24
C ALA A 442 -12.48 3.11 7.18
N GLN A 443 -13.13 4.00 7.93
CA GLN A 443 -12.46 4.83 8.95
C GLN A 443 -11.84 3.98 10.06
N ALA A 444 -12.56 2.98 10.58
CA ALA A 444 -12.03 2.08 11.60
C ALA A 444 -10.82 1.26 11.10
N LEU A 445 -10.80 0.86 9.83
CA LEU A 445 -9.64 0.20 9.24
C LEU A 445 -8.47 1.17 9.04
N MET A 446 -8.73 2.44 8.73
CA MET A 446 -7.69 3.47 8.61
C MET A 446 -6.89 3.62 9.90
N ASP A 447 -7.59 3.63 11.05
CA ASP A 447 -6.99 3.70 12.39
C ASP A 447 -6.02 2.55 12.67
N SER A 448 -6.18 1.42 11.97
CA SER A 448 -5.30 0.25 12.07
C SER A 448 -4.19 0.24 11.00
N TYR A 449 -4.51 0.63 9.76
CA TYR A 449 -3.62 0.47 8.61
C TYR A 449 -2.56 1.56 8.52
N VAL A 450 -2.89 2.81 8.89
CA VAL A 450 -1.92 3.91 8.89
C VAL A 450 -0.74 3.66 9.84
N PRO A 451 -0.96 3.20 11.10
CA PRO A 451 0.14 2.80 11.96
C PRO A 451 1.03 1.68 11.36
N GLN A 452 0.44 0.63 10.76
CA GLN A 452 1.22 -0.45 10.13
C GLN A 452 2.11 0.07 8.99
N MET A 453 1.57 0.98 8.16
CA MET A 453 2.34 1.63 7.10
C MET A 453 3.50 2.46 7.67
N SER A 454 3.26 3.21 8.75
CA SER A 454 4.28 4.00 9.43
C SER A 454 5.39 3.13 10.03
N ASP A 455 5.04 2.03 10.68
CA ASP A 455 5.99 1.09 11.28
C ASP A 455 6.93 0.48 10.22
N ILE A 456 6.38 0.13 9.04
CA ILE A 456 7.18 -0.37 7.92
C ILE A 456 8.11 0.73 7.39
N LYS A 457 7.63 1.97 7.30
CA LYS A 457 8.47 3.09 6.86
C LYS A 457 9.66 3.30 7.81
N GLU A 458 9.43 3.22 9.11
CA GLU A 458 10.51 3.25 10.11
C GLU A 458 11.50 2.10 9.90
N GLN A 459 11.01 0.89 9.60
CA GLN A 459 11.87 -0.26 9.34
C GLN A 459 12.71 -0.09 8.06
N GLN A 460 12.16 0.52 7.01
CA GLN A 460 12.92 0.86 5.79
C GLN A 460 14.04 1.85 6.09
N ASP A 461 13.78 2.86 6.93
CA ASP A 461 14.77 3.85 7.31
C ASP A 461 15.90 3.21 8.13
N LYS A 462 15.56 2.28 9.04
CA LYS A 462 16.54 1.46 9.77
C LYS A 462 17.39 0.60 8.83
N GLU A 463 16.78 -0.08 7.87
CA GLU A 463 17.51 -0.91 6.88
C GLU A 463 18.43 -0.07 5.99
N THR A 464 17.98 1.13 5.61
CA THR A 464 18.77 2.08 4.82
C THR A 464 19.99 2.54 5.61
N PHE A 465 19.78 2.99 6.85
CA PHE A 465 20.86 3.37 7.75
C PHE A 465 21.86 2.22 7.97
N ALA A 466 21.36 1.01 8.21
CA ALA A 466 22.16 -0.19 8.40
C ALA A 466 23.06 -0.49 7.19
N ARG A 467 22.50 -0.39 5.97
CA ARG A 467 23.24 -0.56 4.71
C ARG A 467 24.34 0.46 4.56
N ASP A 468 24.04 1.72 4.83
CA ASP A 468 24.98 2.82 4.61
C ASP A 468 26.15 2.76 5.61
N ILE A 469 25.86 2.48 6.89
CA ILE A 469 26.86 2.27 7.93
C ILE A 469 27.72 1.02 7.66
N TYR A 470 27.10 -0.10 7.26
CA TYR A 470 27.83 -1.30 6.87
C TYR A 470 28.80 -0.99 5.71
N ASN A 471 28.32 -0.33 4.66
CA ASN A 471 29.14 0.04 3.51
C ASN A 471 30.30 0.97 3.90
N GLN A 472 30.07 1.93 4.80
CA GLN A 472 31.13 2.79 5.32
C GLN A 472 32.16 1.99 6.11
N GLY A 473 31.73 1.04 6.94
CA GLY A 473 32.62 0.13 7.66
C GLY A 473 33.49 -0.71 6.71
N ILE A 474 32.92 -1.21 5.61
CA ILE A 474 33.68 -1.94 4.57
C ILE A 474 34.72 -1.04 3.89
N ARG A 475 34.36 0.21 3.54
CA ARG A 475 35.32 1.16 2.94
C ARG A 475 36.50 1.45 3.87
N ILE A 476 36.24 1.67 5.15
CA ILE A 476 37.31 1.92 6.14
C ILE A 476 38.16 0.66 6.35
N ALA A 477 37.55 -0.53 6.35
CA ALA A 477 38.29 -1.79 6.39
C ALA A 477 39.21 -1.97 5.18
N GLN A 478 38.83 -1.43 4.01
CA GLN A 478 39.69 -1.41 2.82
C GLN A 478 40.93 -0.53 3.06
N LEU A 479 40.73 0.69 3.59
CA LEU A 479 41.84 1.60 3.95
C LEU A 479 42.79 0.96 4.97
N ALA A 480 42.25 0.20 5.92
CA ALA A 480 43.07 -0.53 6.89
C ALA A 480 43.98 -1.58 6.20
N ARG A 481 43.44 -2.34 5.24
CA ARG A 481 44.23 -3.30 4.46
C ARG A 481 45.30 -2.63 3.60
N ASP A 482 44.97 -1.51 2.97
CA ASP A 482 45.91 -0.77 2.15
C ASP A 482 47.08 -0.23 3.01
N ALA A 483 46.78 0.23 4.23
CA ALA A 483 47.80 0.63 5.19
C ALA A 483 48.66 -0.56 5.70
N GLU A 484 48.07 -1.76 5.89
CA GLU A 484 48.82 -2.98 6.19
C GLU A 484 49.79 -3.34 5.06
N LEU A 485 49.34 -3.25 3.81
CA LEU A 485 50.17 -3.52 2.62
C LEU A 485 51.31 -2.50 2.47
N ALA A 486 51.09 -1.26 2.92
CA ALA A 486 52.10 -0.21 2.99
C ALA A 486 53.00 -0.28 4.24
N GLU A 487 52.84 -1.31 5.08
CA GLU A 487 53.54 -1.46 6.37
C GLU A 487 53.31 -0.29 7.35
N ASN A 488 52.26 0.50 7.16
CA ASN A 488 51.85 1.57 8.06
C ASN A 488 50.91 1.04 9.15
N TRP A 489 51.49 0.34 10.14
CA TRP A 489 50.74 -0.39 11.17
C TRP A 489 49.92 0.49 12.13
N GLU A 490 50.33 1.75 12.32
CA GLU A 490 49.60 2.71 13.16
C GLU A 490 48.28 3.11 12.49
N GLU A 491 48.36 3.50 11.22
CA GLU A 491 47.20 3.87 10.41
C GLU A 491 46.28 2.66 10.17
N ALA A 492 46.85 1.48 9.88
CA ALA A 492 46.08 0.24 9.76
C ALA A 492 45.28 -0.06 11.03
N THR A 493 45.91 0.04 12.20
CA THR A 493 45.24 -0.19 13.49
C THR A 493 44.12 0.84 13.71
N PHE A 494 44.36 2.11 13.37
CA PHE A 494 43.36 3.17 13.49
C PHE A 494 42.13 2.89 12.60
N HIS A 495 42.34 2.58 11.32
CA HIS A 495 41.25 2.28 10.39
C HIS A 495 40.50 1.01 10.80
N TRP A 496 41.17 -0.05 11.25
CA TRP A 496 40.48 -1.25 11.75
C TRP A 496 39.55 -0.95 12.93
N ARG A 497 40.01 -0.15 13.92
CA ARG A 497 39.15 0.25 15.06
C ARG A 497 37.92 1.01 14.58
N ASN A 498 38.11 1.94 13.65
CA ASN A 498 37.01 2.71 13.09
C ASN A 498 36.04 1.82 12.31
N ALA A 499 36.53 0.89 11.49
CA ALA A 499 35.70 -0.06 10.75
C ALA A 499 34.83 -0.90 11.68
N ILE A 500 35.39 -1.42 12.79
CA ILE A 500 34.64 -2.15 13.82
C ILE A 500 33.58 -1.25 14.45
N ARG A 501 33.93 -0.03 14.86
CA ARG A 501 32.99 0.93 15.45
C ARG A 501 31.82 1.26 14.52
N TYR A 502 32.05 1.36 13.21
CA TYR A 502 30.95 1.51 12.25
C TYR A 502 30.10 0.25 12.20
N MET A 503 30.70 -0.94 12.12
CA MET A 503 29.94 -2.20 12.09
C MET A 503 29.13 -2.46 13.37
N GLU A 504 29.59 -1.99 14.53
CA GLU A 504 28.87 -2.08 15.81
C GLU A 504 27.62 -1.18 15.88
N GLN A 505 27.55 -0.14 15.04
CA GLN A 505 26.37 0.73 14.94
C GLN A 505 25.26 0.15 14.07
N VAL A 506 25.50 -0.97 13.38
CA VAL A 506 24.48 -1.66 12.58
C VAL A 506 23.40 -2.25 13.51
N PRO A 507 22.12 -1.85 13.39
CA PRO A 507 21.04 -2.38 14.24
C PRO A 507 20.86 -3.89 14.08
N ASN A 508 20.61 -4.60 15.18
CA ASN A 508 20.63 -6.07 15.22
C ASN A 508 19.48 -6.77 14.47
N ASP A 509 18.39 -6.05 14.25
CA ASP A 509 17.13 -6.46 13.64
C ASP A 509 17.07 -6.14 12.13
N THR A 510 18.22 -5.88 11.52
CA THR A 510 18.33 -5.55 10.09
C THR A 510 18.98 -6.67 9.29
N TYR A 511 18.76 -6.68 7.98
CA TYR A 511 19.45 -7.60 7.07
C TYR A 511 20.98 -7.55 7.24
N GLN A 512 21.51 -6.33 7.33
CA GLN A 512 22.94 -6.06 7.37
C GLN A 512 23.58 -6.57 8.67
N ALA A 513 22.83 -6.73 9.76
CA ALA A 513 23.33 -7.34 10.99
C ALA A 513 23.88 -8.75 10.75
N SER A 514 23.25 -9.51 9.84
CA SER A 514 23.68 -10.87 9.47
C SER A 514 25.05 -10.86 8.76
N LEU A 515 25.38 -9.77 8.08
CA LEU A 515 26.66 -9.58 7.38
C LEU A 515 27.71 -8.90 8.27
N ALA A 516 27.31 -7.94 9.10
CA ALA A 516 28.18 -7.18 9.99
C ALA A 516 28.82 -8.05 11.08
N LYS A 517 28.05 -8.93 11.75
CA LYS A 517 28.55 -9.80 12.82
C LYS A 517 29.77 -10.64 12.42
N PRO A 518 29.75 -11.42 11.32
CA PRO A 518 30.93 -12.15 10.88
C PRO A 518 32.03 -11.25 10.29
N ALA A 519 31.73 -10.02 9.87
CA ALA A 519 32.75 -9.05 9.45
C ALA A 519 33.53 -8.51 10.66
N ILE A 520 32.85 -8.15 11.76
CA ILE A 520 33.47 -7.69 13.02
C ILE A 520 34.47 -8.73 13.53
N ALA A 521 34.10 -10.02 13.55
CA ALA A 521 35.00 -11.09 13.98
C ALA A 521 36.29 -11.14 13.12
N ARG A 522 36.16 -10.97 11.80
CA ARG A 522 37.32 -10.91 10.89
C ARG A 522 38.17 -9.66 11.11
N PHE A 523 37.54 -8.51 11.37
CA PHE A 523 38.25 -7.26 11.63
C PHE A 523 39.00 -7.30 12.96
N ASN A 524 38.42 -7.93 13.99
CA ASN A 524 39.08 -8.16 15.27
C ASN A 524 40.36 -9.01 15.14
N GLN A 525 40.36 -9.99 14.24
CA GLN A 525 41.58 -10.77 13.94
C GLN A 525 42.63 -9.95 13.18
N ALA A 526 42.18 -9.13 12.22
CA ALA A 526 43.08 -8.28 11.43
C ALA A 526 43.76 -7.21 12.29
N ILE A 527 42.99 -6.54 13.17
CA ILE A 527 43.55 -5.54 14.07
C ILE A 527 44.54 -6.13 15.08
N GLU A 528 44.30 -7.34 15.59
CA GLU A 528 45.26 -8.02 16.48
C GLU A 528 46.60 -8.22 15.75
N THR A 529 46.54 -8.62 14.47
CA THR A 529 47.73 -8.78 13.62
C THR A 529 48.46 -7.45 13.43
N SER A 530 47.74 -6.39 13.07
CA SER A 530 48.29 -5.03 12.93
C SER A 530 48.93 -4.51 14.23
N GLN A 531 48.31 -4.75 15.39
CA GLN A 531 48.84 -4.33 16.69
C GLN A 531 50.15 -5.02 17.05
N VAL A 532 50.27 -6.32 16.78
CA VAL A 532 51.51 -7.07 17.00
C VAL A 532 52.65 -6.49 16.14
N GLN A 533 52.36 -6.16 14.88
CA GLN A 533 53.35 -5.56 13.98
C GLN A 533 53.74 -4.14 14.39
N LEU A 534 52.77 -3.32 14.81
CA LEU A 534 53.02 -1.98 15.34
C LEU A 534 53.94 -2.01 16.56
N GLN A 535 53.73 -2.96 17.48
CA GLN A 535 54.60 -3.14 18.63
C GLN A 535 56.02 -3.54 18.24
N LEU A 536 56.19 -4.36 17.21
CA LEU A 536 57.50 -4.72 16.68
C LEU A 536 58.19 -3.50 16.04
N TYR A 537 57.48 -2.76 15.19
CA TYR A 537 57.98 -1.54 14.56
C TYR A 537 58.44 -0.51 15.61
N THR A 538 57.63 -0.28 16.65
CA THR A 538 57.95 0.67 17.72
C THR A 538 59.21 0.24 18.48
N ARG A 539 59.35 -1.06 18.78
CA ARG A 539 60.55 -1.61 19.44
C ARG A 539 61.79 -1.47 18.57
N LEU A 540 61.69 -1.75 17.26
CA LEU A 540 62.82 -1.59 16.33
C LEU A 540 63.25 -0.14 16.20
N LYS A 541 62.32 0.81 16.15
CA LYS A 541 62.61 2.25 16.15
C LYS A 541 63.30 2.71 17.44
N GLN A 542 62.92 2.14 18.59
CA GLN A 542 63.65 2.38 19.84
C GLN A 542 65.06 1.78 19.79
N ALA A 543 65.21 0.57 19.25
CA ALA A 543 66.50 -0.09 19.04
C ALA A 543 67.44 0.76 18.19
N GLU A 544 66.92 1.37 17.12
CA GLU A 544 67.66 2.28 16.26
C GLU A 544 68.27 3.43 17.05
N ASN A 545 67.47 4.08 17.90
CA ASN A 545 67.94 5.17 18.74
C ASN A 545 68.99 4.72 19.77
N ASP A 546 68.79 3.56 20.39
CA ASP A 546 69.74 2.99 21.34
C ASP A 546 71.04 2.55 20.67
N LEU A 547 70.99 1.97 19.48
CA LEU A 547 72.17 1.61 18.68
C LEU A 547 72.90 2.84 18.17
N ASN A 548 72.20 3.87 17.71
CA ASN A 548 72.80 5.15 17.33
C ASN A 548 73.61 5.74 18.49
N ARG A 549 73.07 5.69 19.71
CA ARG A 549 73.77 6.15 20.92
C ARG A 549 74.93 5.21 21.32
N THR A 550 74.73 3.90 21.22
CA THR A 550 75.71 2.88 21.64
C THR A 550 76.90 2.79 20.67
N CYS A 551 76.66 2.97 19.38
CA CYS A 551 77.69 2.98 18.34
C CYS A 551 78.37 4.34 18.14
N ALA A 552 77.87 5.40 18.79
CA ALA A 552 78.46 6.73 18.71
C ALA A 552 79.83 6.79 19.39
N GLY A 553 80.80 7.38 18.72
CA GLY A 553 82.15 7.60 19.23
C GLY A 553 83.02 8.32 18.19
N ASP A 554 84.17 8.85 18.61
CA ASP A 554 85.21 9.31 17.68
C ASP A 554 86.48 8.47 17.90
N PRO A 555 86.72 7.46 17.05
CA PRO A 555 85.97 7.03 15.86
C PRO A 555 84.69 6.26 16.18
N ASN A 556 83.76 6.21 15.22
CA ASN A 556 82.50 5.45 15.35
C ASN A 556 82.78 3.99 15.69
N ILE A 557 82.06 3.46 16.67
CA ILE A 557 82.32 2.13 17.25
C ILE A 557 81.79 1.04 16.32
N CYS A 558 80.57 1.21 15.82
CA CYS A 558 79.89 0.24 14.96
C CYS A 558 78.97 0.88 13.92
N THR A 559 78.61 0.08 12.92
CA THR A 559 77.50 0.32 11.96
C THR A 559 76.48 -0.80 12.11
N PHE A 560 75.21 -0.56 11.83
CA PHE A 560 74.17 -1.58 12.02
C PHE A 560 73.11 -1.57 10.93
N THR A 561 72.38 -2.69 10.82
CA THR A 561 71.16 -2.84 10.01
C THR A 561 70.07 -3.48 10.85
N LEU A 562 68.86 -2.93 10.76
CA LEU A 562 67.69 -3.43 11.48
C LEU A 562 66.83 -4.29 10.55
N ASP A 563 66.51 -5.50 11.01
CA ASP A 563 65.52 -6.38 10.38
C ASP A 563 64.61 -6.94 11.48
N ALA A 564 63.38 -7.30 11.10
CA ALA A 564 62.39 -7.87 12.01
C ALA A 564 62.84 -9.21 12.66
N ARG A 565 63.83 -9.90 12.07
CA ARG A 565 64.32 -11.21 12.51
C ARG A 565 65.70 -11.15 13.16
N SER A 566 66.55 -10.19 12.79
CA SER A 566 67.85 -9.99 13.43
C SER A 566 68.36 -8.56 13.29
N ILE A 567 69.03 -8.06 14.32
CA ILE A 567 69.75 -6.79 14.31
C ILE A 567 71.22 -7.12 14.06
N ASN A 568 71.78 -6.68 12.94
CA ASN A 568 73.18 -6.96 12.61
C ASN A 568 74.04 -5.74 12.94
N VAL A 569 75.01 -5.89 13.83
CA VAL A 569 75.95 -4.85 14.26
C VAL A 569 77.34 -5.23 13.78
N ARG A 570 78.05 -4.33 13.11
CA ARG A 570 79.40 -4.54 12.60
C ARG A 570 80.36 -3.52 13.21
N LEU A 571 81.43 -3.99 13.84
CA LEU A 571 82.46 -3.12 14.41
C LEU A 571 83.24 -2.42 13.30
N THR A 572 83.57 -1.13 13.48
CA THR A 572 84.35 -0.40 12.47
C THR A 572 85.84 -0.72 12.57
N ALA A 573 86.54 -0.67 11.44
CA ALA A 573 87.99 -0.86 11.42
C ALA A 573 88.74 0.19 12.24
N ALA A 574 88.26 1.43 12.25
CA ALA A 574 88.87 2.53 13.00
C ALA A 574 88.83 2.26 14.52
N TYR A 575 87.68 1.85 15.03
CA TYR A 575 87.52 1.47 16.43
C TYR A 575 88.37 0.26 16.81
N VAL A 576 88.32 -0.81 16.02
CA VAL A 576 89.10 -2.03 16.30
C VAL A 576 90.61 -1.76 16.30
N ASN A 577 91.11 -0.97 15.35
CA ASN A 577 92.52 -0.58 15.30
C ASN A 577 92.91 0.28 16.51
N GLN A 578 92.09 1.25 16.91
CA GLN A 578 92.36 2.08 18.07
C GLN A 578 92.41 1.26 19.37
N VAL A 579 91.49 0.32 19.55
CA VAL A 579 91.49 -0.61 20.69
C VAL A 579 92.75 -1.46 20.70
N GLN A 580 93.16 -2.01 19.55
CA GLN A 580 94.39 -2.80 19.41
C GLN A 580 95.66 -1.97 19.70
N GLU A 581 95.78 -0.78 19.12
CA GLU A 581 96.91 0.12 19.35
C GLU A 581 97.02 0.52 20.83
N THR A 582 95.90 0.89 21.45
CA THR A 582 95.85 1.27 22.87
C THR A 582 96.23 0.07 23.76
N ALA A 583 95.78 -1.15 23.43
CA ALA A 583 96.12 -2.37 24.15
C ALA A 583 97.61 -2.74 24.03
N VAL A 584 98.22 -2.58 22.84
CA VAL A 584 99.65 -2.82 22.59
C VAL A 584 100.49 -1.79 23.35
N GLN A 585 100.15 -0.51 23.28
CA GLN A 585 100.84 0.56 24.00
C GLN A 585 100.76 0.40 25.52
N ALA A 586 99.58 0.07 26.05
CA ALA A 586 99.38 -0.19 27.48
C ALA A 586 100.19 -1.42 27.97
N SER A 587 100.39 -2.40 27.10
CA SER A 587 101.22 -3.59 27.39
C SER A 587 102.72 -3.28 27.36
N ALA A 588 103.18 -2.43 26.42
CA ALA A 588 104.57 -2.00 26.35
C ALA A 588 104.98 -1.07 27.51
N THR A 589 104.04 -0.30 28.07
CA THR A 589 104.28 0.67 29.15
C THR A 589 103.86 0.19 30.54
N ASN A 590 103.38 -1.06 30.68
CA ASN A 590 102.84 -1.64 31.91
C ASN A 590 101.75 -0.79 32.59
N ASN A 591 100.92 -0.10 31.79
CA ASN A 591 99.83 0.76 32.27
C ASN A 591 98.57 -0.07 32.53
N SER A 592 98.43 -0.59 33.75
CA SER A 592 97.29 -1.42 34.16
C SER A 592 95.95 -0.67 34.07
N ASP A 593 95.92 0.63 34.35
CA ASP A 593 94.69 1.44 34.30
C ASP A 593 94.14 1.56 32.87
N ALA A 594 95.04 1.70 31.88
CA ALA A 594 94.64 1.72 30.48
C ALA A 594 94.07 0.37 29.99
N LYS A 595 94.60 -0.75 30.49
CA LYS A 595 94.07 -2.09 30.19
C LYS A 595 92.67 -2.30 30.80
N ILE A 596 92.47 -1.86 32.04
CA ILE A 596 91.17 -1.95 32.72
C ILE A 596 90.12 -1.10 31.99
N ARG A 597 90.46 0.12 31.57
CA ARG A 597 89.54 1.00 30.81
C ARG A 597 89.10 0.40 29.47
N ILE A 598 89.97 -0.29 28.75
CA ILE A 598 89.61 -0.97 27.49
C ILE A 598 88.63 -2.12 27.77
N LEU A 599 88.93 -2.96 28.78
CA LEU A 599 88.05 -4.07 29.15
C LEU A 599 86.69 -3.59 29.63
N ASP A 600 86.66 -2.51 30.42
CA ASP A 600 85.43 -1.88 30.92
C ASP A 600 84.60 -1.30 29.76
N HIS A 601 85.24 -0.66 28.78
CA HIS A 601 84.57 -0.13 27.61
C HIS A 601 83.95 -1.24 26.73
N ILE A 602 84.69 -2.33 26.48
CA ILE A 602 84.19 -3.49 25.72
C ILE A 602 83.03 -4.15 26.47
N ALA A 603 83.18 -4.38 27.79
CA ALA A 603 82.12 -4.97 28.61
C ALA A 603 80.84 -4.11 28.63
N THR A 604 80.99 -2.78 28.68
CA THR A 604 79.86 -1.84 28.61
C THR A 604 79.15 -1.92 27.25
N LEU A 605 79.91 -2.03 26.16
CA LEU A 605 79.37 -2.21 24.81
C LEU A 605 78.61 -3.55 24.67
N GLU A 606 79.20 -4.64 25.16
CA GLU A 606 78.55 -5.96 25.16
C GLU A 606 77.23 -5.95 25.95
N GLN A 607 77.24 -5.36 27.14
CA GLN A 607 76.05 -5.24 27.97
C GLN A 607 74.97 -4.37 27.32
N ALA A 608 75.35 -3.26 26.67
CA ALA A 608 74.41 -2.40 25.96
C ALA A 608 73.73 -3.13 24.81
N LEU A 609 74.49 -3.90 24.01
CA LEU A 609 73.96 -4.70 22.90
C LEU A 609 73.07 -5.86 23.38
N GLU A 610 73.41 -6.51 24.50
CA GLU A 610 72.57 -7.52 25.13
C GLU A 610 71.23 -6.94 25.61
N VAL A 611 71.26 -5.75 26.24
CA VAL A 611 70.04 -5.06 26.68
C VAL A 611 69.17 -4.64 25.50
N ILE A 612 69.76 -4.16 24.40
CA ILE A 612 69.04 -3.85 23.17
C ILE A 612 68.34 -5.10 22.62
N SER A 613 69.00 -6.26 22.61
CA SER A 613 68.38 -7.52 22.18
C SER A 613 67.17 -7.91 23.04
N LYS A 614 67.32 -7.87 24.38
CA LYS A 614 66.24 -8.19 25.33
C LYS A 614 65.05 -7.23 25.22
N ASN A 615 65.31 -5.93 25.11
CA ASN A 615 64.26 -4.91 25.03
C ASN A 615 63.45 -5.00 23.72
N THR A 616 64.12 -5.37 22.62
CA THR A 616 63.47 -5.50 21.31
C THR A 616 62.81 -6.85 21.11
N ASN A 617 63.21 -7.86 21.89
CA ASN A 617 62.92 -9.27 21.66
C ASN A 617 63.37 -9.75 20.27
N VAL A 618 64.47 -9.18 19.76
CA VAL A 618 65.10 -9.51 18.47
C VAL A 618 66.56 -9.86 18.72
N PRO A 619 67.10 -10.95 18.14
CA PRO A 619 68.51 -11.30 18.27
C PRO A 619 69.43 -10.18 17.75
N VAL A 620 70.48 -9.86 18.49
CA VAL A 620 71.52 -8.91 18.07
C VAL A 620 72.81 -9.67 17.75
N GLN A 621 73.20 -9.66 16.48
CA GLN A 621 74.37 -10.36 15.95
C GLN A 621 75.52 -9.38 15.71
N VAL A 622 76.65 -9.60 16.37
CA VAL A 622 77.82 -8.73 16.30
C VAL A 622 78.87 -9.35 15.38
N TYR A 623 79.33 -8.60 14.38
CA TYR A 623 80.29 -9.02 13.39
C TYR A 623 81.59 -8.22 13.48
N ASP A 624 82.71 -8.88 13.18
CA ASP A 624 84.01 -8.24 13.05
C ASP A 624 84.13 -7.40 11.75
N VAL A 625 85.31 -6.79 11.56
CA VAL A 625 85.60 -5.99 10.36
C VAL A 625 85.57 -6.80 9.06
N ASN A 626 85.71 -8.12 9.11
CA ASN A 626 85.69 -9.04 7.97
C ASN A 626 84.32 -9.71 7.76
N GLY A 627 83.31 -9.39 8.59
CA GLY A 627 81.98 -9.99 8.53
C GLY A 627 81.88 -11.37 9.21
N VAL A 628 82.83 -11.73 10.06
CA VAL A 628 82.77 -12.95 10.88
C VAL A 628 81.93 -12.67 12.13
N LEU A 629 80.95 -13.52 12.40
CA LEU A 629 80.11 -13.44 13.59
C LEU A 629 80.97 -13.66 14.85
N LEU A 630 80.97 -12.67 15.74
CA LEU A 630 81.67 -12.68 17.02
C LEU A 630 80.76 -13.16 18.14
N VAL A 631 79.55 -12.58 18.24
CA VAL A 631 78.59 -12.84 19.32
C VAL A 631 77.16 -12.77 18.76
N ASP A 632 76.27 -13.63 19.27
CA ASP A 632 74.83 -13.64 18.97
C ASP A 632 74.07 -13.51 20.29
N TYR A 633 73.59 -12.30 20.59
CA TYR A 633 72.76 -12.05 21.76
C TYR A 633 71.33 -12.46 21.44
N LYS A 634 70.79 -13.39 22.23
CA LYS A 634 69.39 -13.81 22.15
C LYS A 634 68.58 -13.09 23.22
N PRO A 635 67.33 -12.71 22.90
CA PRO A 635 66.46 -12.01 23.83
C PRO A 635 66.08 -12.83 25.06
#